data_AF-A0A7Z9N437-F1
#
_entry.id   AF-A0A7Z9N437-F1
#
_cell.length_a   1.000
_cell.length_b   1.000
_cell.length_c   1.000
_cell.angle_alpha   90.00
_cell.angle_beta   90.00
_cell.angle_gamma   90.00
#
_symmetry.space_group_name_H-M   'P 1'
#
loop_
_entity.id
_entity.type
_entity.pdbx_description
1 polymer ?
#
loop_
_entity_poly.entity_id
_entity_poly.type
_entity_poly.pdbx_seq_one_letter_code
_entity_poly.pdbx_strand_id
1 'polypeptide(L)'
;MKNLFMILVTGVLFFNCAGPMPPPAAASEPIDKLTLGTVQSQIKNGMSQTEVLSVLGSPNIVTKGAQGNEVWTYDKIGSSQSAGASATYGSRTLNQGFWVFLFGGVSSRSSASATTESKSLTVIITFDENKNVSDVTYQSLKY
;
A
#
# COMPACT_ATOMS: atom_id res chain seq x y z
N MET A 1 13.88 -53.91 0.88
CA MET A 1 13.90 -52.86 1.93
C MET A 1 14.90 -51.74 1.65
N LYS A 2 16.11 -52.03 1.12
CA LYS A 2 17.14 -51.01 0.80
C LYS A 2 16.71 -49.97 -0.25
N ASN A 3 15.92 -50.40 -1.24
CA ASN A 3 15.47 -49.56 -2.36
C ASN A 3 14.33 -48.62 -1.95
N LEU A 4 13.52 -49.02 -0.96
CA LEU A 4 12.43 -48.19 -0.40
C LEU A 4 13.01 -47.04 0.45
N PHE A 5 14.07 -47.32 1.21
CA PHE A 5 14.78 -46.31 1.98
C PHE A 5 15.47 -45.28 1.09
N MET A 6 16.02 -45.70 -0.06
CA MET A 6 16.68 -44.81 -1.01
C MET A 6 15.70 -43.83 -1.70
N ILE A 7 14.47 -44.27 -1.97
CA ILE A 7 13.40 -43.42 -2.52
C ILE A 7 12.92 -42.39 -1.49
N LEU A 8 12.79 -42.79 -0.22
CA LEU A 8 12.39 -41.90 0.87
C LEU A 8 13.41 -40.77 1.10
N VAL A 9 14.71 -41.08 1.06
CA VAL A 9 15.79 -40.10 1.27
C VAL A 9 15.93 -39.14 0.08
N THR A 10 15.69 -39.62 -1.14
CA THR A 10 15.80 -38.79 -2.36
C THR A 10 14.62 -37.81 -2.50
N GLY A 11 13.45 -38.13 -1.93
CA GLY A 11 12.26 -37.26 -1.99
C GLY A 11 12.33 -36.00 -1.10
N VAL A 12 13.14 -36.02 -0.03
CA VAL A 12 13.24 -34.89 0.91
C VAL A 12 14.08 -33.74 0.34
N LEU A 13 14.92 -34.00 -0.65
CA LEU A 13 15.88 -33.01 -1.18
C LEU A 13 15.30 -32.05 -2.23
N PHE A 14 14.05 -32.24 -2.69
CA PHE A 14 13.45 -31.42 -3.77
C PHE A 14 12.39 -30.40 -3.32
N PHE A 15 12.20 -30.18 -2.01
CA PHE A 15 11.12 -29.29 -1.51
C PHE A 15 11.54 -27.89 -1.05
N ASN A 16 12.81 -27.49 -1.21
CA ASN A 16 13.25 -26.14 -0.84
C ASN A 16 13.32 -25.21 -2.08
N CYS A 17 12.16 -24.79 -2.57
CA CYS A 17 12.05 -23.63 -3.45
C CYS A 17 11.42 -22.47 -2.68
N ALA A 18 12.19 -21.85 -1.77
CA ALA A 18 11.82 -20.56 -1.21
C ALA A 18 12.11 -19.49 -2.27
N GLY A 19 11.05 -19.01 -2.96
CA GLY A 19 11.16 -17.88 -3.87
C GLY A 19 11.63 -16.61 -3.13
N PRO A 20 12.29 -15.67 -3.81
CA PRO A 20 12.78 -14.45 -3.19
C PRO A 20 11.63 -13.68 -2.53
N MET A 21 11.73 -13.46 -1.23
CA MET A 21 10.82 -12.62 -0.47
C MET A 21 10.92 -11.20 -1.03
N PRO A 22 9.80 -10.56 -1.42
CA PRO A 22 9.81 -9.15 -1.80
C PRO A 22 10.43 -8.35 -0.65
N PRO A 23 11.30 -7.37 -0.92
CA PRO A 23 11.81 -6.50 0.12
C PRO A 23 10.63 -5.89 0.88
N PRO A 24 10.70 -5.76 2.21
CA PRO A 24 9.71 -5.01 2.96
C PRO A 24 9.53 -3.65 2.29
N ALA A 25 8.30 -3.28 1.96
CA ALA A 25 7.99 -1.95 1.49
C ALA A 25 8.65 -0.96 2.47
N ALA A 26 9.49 -0.07 1.95
CA ALA A 26 10.18 0.92 2.76
C ALA A 26 9.16 1.53 3.73
N ALA A 27 9.44 1.43 5.03
CA ALA A 27 8.58 1.95 6.07
C ALA A 27 8.39 3.44 5.78
N SER A 28 7.27 3.74 5.13
CA SER A 28 6.85 5.11 4.93
C SER A 28 6.52 5.58 6.34
N GLU A 29 7.24 6.59 6.83
CA GLU A 29 6.82 7.41 7.97
C GLU A 29 5.29 7.55 7.88
N PRO A 30 4.53 7.43 8.99
CA PRO A 30 3.08 7.43 8.92
C PRO A 30 2.57 8.79 8.42
N ILE A 31 2.46 8.94 7.09
CA ILE A 31 1.70 9.96 6.36
C ILE A 31 0.21 9.60 6.50
N ASP A 32 -0.21 9.31 7.72
CA ASP A 32 -1.61 9.06 8.03
C ASP A 32 -2.35 10.38 8.27
N LYS A 33 -1.61 11.46 8.53
CA LYS A 33 -2.15 12.81 8.73
C LYS A 33 -2.62 13.48 7.43
N LEU A 34 -2.02 13.18 6.28
CA LEU A 34 -2.42 13.76 5.00
C LEU A 34 -3.69 13.09 4.49
N THR A 35 -4.82 13.70 4.79
CA THR A 35 -6.12 13.37 4.21
C THR A 35 -6.79 14.65 3.73
N LEU A 36 -7.70 14.53 2.76
CA LEU A 36 -8.46 15.68 2.27
C LEU A 36 -9.24 16.36 3.41
N GLY A 37 -9.83 15.57 4.31
CA GLY A 37 -10.56 16.09 5.48
C GLY A 37 -9.65 16.83 6.46
N THR A 38 -8.44 16.34 6.71
CA THR A 38 -7.44 17.04 7.56
C THR A 38 -7.11 18.40 6.97
N VAL A 39 -6.83 18.46 5.66
CA VAL A 39 -6.45 19.70 4.98
C VAL A 39 -7.60 20.71 5.03
N GLN A 40 -8.82 20.29 4.69
CA GLN A 40 -9.99 21.16 4.69
C GLN A 40 -10.38 21.67 6.08
N SER A 41 -10.15 20.88 7.14
CA SER A 41 -10.55 21.25 8.51
C SER A 41 -9.50 22.01 9.28
N GLN A 42 -8.22 21.68 9.10
CA GLN A 42 -7.13 22.18 9.93
C GLN A 42 -6.26 23.24 9.23
N ILE A 43 -6.12 23.20 7.91
CA ILE A 43 -5.29 24.19 7.19
C ILE A 43 -6.18 25.35 6.75
N LYS A 44 -5.80 26.55 7.17
CA LYS A 44 -6.56 27.78 6.91
C LYS A 44 -5.62 28.90 6.46
N ASN A 45 -6.15 29.81 5.66
CA ASN A 45 -5.43 31.02 5.28
C ASN A 45 -5.02 31.82 6.53
N GLY A 46 -3.80 32.36 6.51
CA GLY A 46 -3.18 33.08 7.62
C GLY A 46 -2.40 32.20 8.61
N MET A 47 -2.47 30.87 8.50
CA MET A 47 -1.70 29.96 9.36
C MET A 47 -0.19 30.06 9.08
N SER A 48 0.65 30.03 10.11
CA SER A 48 2.10 30.06 9.94
C SER A 48 2.66 28.74 9.40
N GLN A 49 3.83 28.78 8.74
CA GLN A 49 4.55 27.57 8.32
C GLN A 49 4.74 26.55 9.45
N THR A 50 5.05 27.01 10.66
CA THR A 50 5.25 26.14 11.83
C THR A 50 3.97 25.41 12.23
N GLU A 51 2.83 26.10 12.18
CA GLU A 51 1.53 25.48 12.45
C GLU A 51 1.20 24.44 11.37
N VAL A 52 1.46 24.73 10.10
CA VAL A 52 1.29 23.76 9.00
C VAL A 52 2.17 22.51 9.22
N LEU A 53 3.44 22.69 9.60
CA LEU A 53 4.34 21.59 9.94
C LEU A 53 3.83 20.76 11.12
N SER A 54 3.21 21.39 12.12
CA SER A 54 2.66 20.67 13.27
C SER A 54 1.47 19.77 12.88
N VAL A 55 0.68 20.20 11.90
CA VAL A 55 -0.52 19.50 11.42
C VAL A 55 -0.15 18.42 10.40
N LEU A 56 0.57 18.78 9.34
CA LEU A 56 0.83 17.91 8.18
C LEU A 56 2.21 17.26 8.20
N GLY A 57 3.15 17.77 9.00
CA GLY A 57 4.55 17.36 8.95
C GLY A 57 5.31 18.01 7.80
N SER A 58 6.52 17.49 7.56
CA SER A 58 7.41 17.97 6.50
C SER A 58 6.78 17.76 5.11
N PRO A 59 6.85 18.75 4.22
CA PRO A 59 6.37 18.61 2.85
C PRO A 59 7.25 17.68 2.03
N ASN A 60 6.68 17.14 0.95
CA ASN A 60 7.40 16.32 0.00
C ASN A 60 8.29 17.17 -0.91
N ILE A 61 7.83 18.38 -1.27
CA ILE A 61 8.56 19.31 -2.14
C ILE A 61 8.40 20.74 -1.62
N VAL A 62 9.50 21.51 -1.62
CA VAL A 62 9.51 22.96 -1.37
C VAL A 62 10.03 23.68 -2.61
N THR A 63 9.26 24.63 -3.13
CA THR A 63 9.61 25.42 -4.32
C THR A 63 9.38 26.91 -4.07
N LYS A 64 9.85 27.74 -5.01
CA LYS A 64 9.49 29.16 -5.09
C LYS A 64 8.55 29.37 -6.29
N GLY A 65 7.43 30.01 -6.04
CA GLY A 65 6.47 30.42 -7.07
C GLY A 65 6.97 31.61 -7.90
N ALA A 66 6.18 31.99 -8.90
CA ALA A 66 6.54 33.05 -9.85
C ALA A 66 6.76 34.42 -9.20
N GLN A 67 6.11 34.67 -8.06
CA GLN A 67 6.22 35.92 -7.31
C GLN A 67 7.29 35.85 -6.20
N GLY A 68 8.09 34.77 -6.16
CA GLY A 68 9.10 34.52 -5.13
C GLY A 68 8.54 33.96 -3.82
N ASN A 69 7.21 33.78 -3.74
CA ASN A 69 6.51 33.12 -2.66
C ASN A 69 6.94 31.66 -2.49
N GLU A 70 6.93 31.16 -1.26
CA GLU A 70 7.28 29.78 -0.98
C GLU A 70 6.06 28.87 -1.20
N VAL A 71 6.26 27.72 -1.82
CA VAL A 71 5.19 26.77 -2.14
C VAL A 71 5.60 25.39 -1.66
N TRP A 72 4.76 24.79 -0.83
CA TRP A 72 4.94 23.43 -0.32
C TRP A 72 3.97 22.48 -1.00
N THR A 73 4.46 21.33 -1.42
CA THR A 73 3.64 20.26 -2.01
C THR A 73 3.71 19.02 -1.15
N TYR A 74 2.53 18.45 -0.90
CA TYR A 74 2.34 17.19 -0.23
C TYR A 74 1.67 16.20 -1.17
N ASP A 75 2.16 14.97 -1.24
CA ASP A 75 1.58 13.91 -2.04
C ASP A 75 1.36 12.61 -1.25
N LYS A 76 0.24 11.95 -1.52
CA LYS A 76 -0.09 10.63 -0.98
C LYS A 76 -0.70 9.78 -2.07
N ILE A 77 -0.07 8.66 -2.36
CA ILE A 77 -0.57 7.64 -3.30
C ILE A 77 -0.86 6.38 -2.50
N GLY A 78 -2.13 5.99 -2.42
CA GLY A 78 -2.58 4.76 -1.78
C GLY A 78 -3.07 3.77 -2.83
N SER A 79 -2.66 2.51 -2.71
CA SER A 79 -3.24 1.41 -3.48
C SER A 79 -3.98 0.49 -2.52
N SER A 80 -5.30 0.39 -2.65
CA SER A 80 -6.08 -0.62 -1.94
C SER A 80 -6.20 -1.86 -2.82
N GLN A 81 -5.47 -2.90 -2.47
CA GLN A 81 -5.75 -4.24 -2.99
C GLN A 81 -6.84 -4.85 -2.10
N SER A 82 -8.07 -4.93 -2.60
CA SER A 82 -9.09 -5.80 -2.01
C SER A 82 -8.75 -7.25 -2.39
N ALA A 83 -7.75 -7.81 -1.71
CA ALA A 83 -7.58 -9.25 -1.71
C ALA A 83 -8.78 -9.84 -0.95
N GLY A 84 -9.76 -10.36 -1.70
CA GLY A 84 -10.72 -11.31 -1.15
C GLY A 84 -9.95 -12.55 -0.71
N ALA A 85 -9.34 -12.49 0.47
CA ALA A 85 -8.62 -13.60 1.06
C ALA A 85 -9.63 -14.62 1.56
N SER A 86 -10.21 -15.40 0.66
CA SER A 86 -10.70 -16.74 1.00
C SER A 86 -9.50 -17.67 1.11
N ALA A 87 -8.72 -17.45 2.16
CA ALA A 87 -7.76 -18.42 2.66
C ALA A 87 -8.53 -19.57 3.31
N THR A 88 -9.18 -20.43 2.51
CA THR A 88 -9.54 -21.77 2.97
C THR A 88 -8.26 -22.60 2.98
N TYR A 89 -7.40 -22.35 3.96
CA TYR A 89 -6.43 -23.32 4.39
C TYR A 89 -7.13 -24.29 5.33
N GLY A 90 -7.21 -25.55 4.94
CA GLY A 90 -7.27 -26.63 5.92
C GLY A 90 -8.64 -27.17 6.33
N SER A 91 -9.75 -26.85 5.67
CA SER A 91 -10.92 -27.76 5.77
C SER A 91 -10.75 -28.90 4.77
N ARG A 92 -9.78 -29.77 5.06
CA ARG A 92 -9.85 -31.14 4.56
C ARG A 92 -11.04 -31.77 5.26
N THR A 93 -12.21 -31.67 4.64
CA THR A 93 -13.33 -32.55 4.94
C THR A 93 -12.78 -33.97 4.84
N LEU A 94 -12.56 -34.62 6.00
CA LEU A 94 -11.98 -35.97 6.13
C LEU A 94 -12.89 -37.09 5.54
N ASN A 95 -13.83 -36.72 4.68
CA ASN A 95 -14.81 -37.62 4.07
C ASN A 95 -14.76 -37.64 2.53
N GLN A 96 -13.90 -36.84 1.89
CA GLN A 96 -13.73 -36.83 0.44
C GLN A 96 -12.44 -37.58 0.09
N GLY A 97 -12.63 -38.81 -0.40
CA GLY A 97 -11.66 -39.90 -0.36
C GLY A 97 -10.34 -39.74 -1.11
N PHE A 98 -9.48 -40.73 -0.86
CA PHE A 98 -8.15 -41.03 -1.44
C PHE A 98 -7.99 -40.75 -2.96
N TRP A 99 -9.08 -40.77 -3.73
CA TRP A 99 -9.10 -40.55 -5.17
C TRP A 99 -8.69 -39.15 -5.62
N VAL A 100 -8.97 -38.09 -4.82
CA VAL A 100 -8.58 -36.71 -5.16
C VAL A 100 -7.06 -36.50 -5.10
N PHE A 101 -6.38 -37.25 -4.24
CA PHE A 101 -4.92 -37.21 -4.08
C PHE A 101 -4.19 -37.91 -5.23
N LEU A 102 -4.76 -38.98 -5.80
CA LEU A 102 -4.10 -39.79 -6.82
C LEU A 102 -4.29 -39.24 -8.25
N PHE A 103 -5.40 -38.56 -8.53
CA PHE A 103 -5.78 -38.17 -9.90
C PHE A 103 -5.74 -36.66 -10.18
N GLY A 104 -5.17 -35.85 -9.28
CA GLY A 104 -4.96 -34.43 -9.55
C GLY A 104 -6.26 -33.71 -9.91
N GLY A 105 -7.20 -33.66 -8.97
CA GLY A 105 -8.42 -32.87 -9.14
C GLY A 105 -8.06 -31.39 -9.33
N VAL A 106 -8.02 -30.92 -10.57
CA VAL A 106 -7.94 -29.49 -10.90
C VAL A 106 -9.30 -28.87 -10.61
N SER A 107 -9.55 -28.53 -9.35
CA SER A 107 -10.56 -27.53 -9.05
C SER A 107 -10.05 -26.22 -9.65
N SER A 108 -10.55 -25.87 -10.85
CA SER A 108 -10.36 -24.55 -11.45
C SER A 108 -10.88 -23.51 -10.48
N ARG A 109 -9.98 -22.99 -9.64
CA ARG A 109 -10.27 -21.84 -8.80
C ARG A 109 -10.46 -20.67 -9.74
N SER A 110 -11.70 -20.25 -9.93
CA SER A 110 -12.05 -18.99 -10.55
C SER A 110 -11.18 -17.91 -9.89
N SER A 111 -10.28 -17.31 -10.67
CA SER A 111 -9.49 -16.17 -10.23
C SER A 111 -10.47 -15.07 -9.84
N ALA A 112 -10.63 -14.81 -8.54
CA ALA A 112 -11.33 -13.61 -8.11
C ALA A 112 -10.55 -12.42 -8.69
N SER A 113 -11.17 -11.67 -9.61
CA SER A 113 -10.59 -10.44 -10.14
C SER A 113 -10.32 -9.51 -8.97
N ALA A 114 -9.06 -9.42 -8.56
CA ALA A 114 -8.62 -8.41 -7.60
C ALA A 114 -8.75 -7.06 -8.29
N THR A 115 -9.81 -6.31 -7.99
CA THR A 115 -9.96 -4.93 -8.39
C THR A 115 -8.97 -4.11 -7.56
N THR A 116 -7.85 -3.72 -8.16
CA THR A 116 -6.92 -2.78 -7.54
C THR A 116 -7.48 -1.39 -7.76
N GLU A 117 -7.98 -0.75 -6.71
CA GLU A 117 -8.32 0.68 -6.77
C GLU A 117 -7.14 1.48 -6.24
N SER A 118 -6.68 2.46 -7.02
CA SER A 118 -5.62 3.38 -6.64
C SER A 118 -6.21 4.77 -6.42
N LYS A 119 -5.72 5.45 -5.38
CA LYS A 119 -6.12 6.80 -5.00
C LYS A 119 -4.89 7.66 -4.81
N SER A 120 -4.91 8.89 -5.32
CA SER A 120 -3.85 9.86 -5.07
C SER A 120 -4.42 11.19 -4.59
N LEU A 121 -3.74 11.82 -3.64
CA LEU A 121 -4.04 13.15 -3.14
C LEU A 121 -2.78 14.01 -3.24
N THR A 122 -2.89 15.15 -3.93
CA THR A 122 -1.85 16.18 -3.99
C THR A 122 -2.40 17.45 -3.36
N VAL A 123 -1.62 18.09 -2.48
CA VAL A 123 -1.96 19.34 -1.80
C VAL A 123 -0.83 20.32 -2.02
N ILE A 124 -1.18 21.55 -2.42
CA ILE A 124 -0.26 22.64 -2.69
C ILE A 124 -0.63 23.78 -1.76
N ILE A 125 0.30 24.18 -0.91
CA ILE A 125 0.14 25.28 0.04
C ILE A 125 1.11 26.39 -0.36
N THR A 126 0.57 27.57 -0.61
CA THR A 126 1.36 28.76 -0.96
C THR A 126 1.46 29.67 0.26
N PHE A 127 2.65 30.21 0.51
CA PHE A 127 2.92 31.11 1.61
C PHE A 127 3.18 32.53 1.12
N ASP A 128 2.75 33.53 1.89
CA ASP A 128 3.08 34.92 1.66
C ASP A 128 4.51 35.28 2.13
N GLU A 129 4.88 36.56 2.00
CA GLU A 129 6.17 37.08 2.45
C GLU A 129 6.39 36.95 3.96
N ASN A 130 5.30 36.94 4.74
CA ASN A 130 5.30 36.80 6.19
C ASN A 130 5.33 35.33 6.64
N LYS A 131 5.48 34.38 5.71
CA LYS A 131 5.47 32.92 5.98
C LYS A 131 4.12 32.40 6.50
N ASN A 132 3.04 33.04 6.10
CA ASN A 132 1.67 32.61 6.39
C ASN A 132 0.99 32.04 5.16
N VAL A 133 0.08 31.11 5.34
CA VAL A 133 -0.69 30.48 4.26
C VAL A 133 -1.51 31.54 3.53
N SER A 134 -1.24 31.74 2.24
CA SER A 134 -2.01 32.62 1.37
C SER A 134 -3.05 31.87 0.55
N ASP A 135 -2.70 30.67 0.08
CA ASP A 135 -3.60 29.82 -0.71
C ASP A 135 -3.37 28.34 -0.44
N VAL A 136 -4.43 27.55 -0.57
CA VAL A 136 -4.42 26.09 -0.44
C VAL A 136 -5.22 25.48 -1.58
N THR A 137 -4.53 24.76 -2.45
CA THR A 137 -5.12 24.02 -3.58
C THR A 137 -4.88 22.52 -3.40
N TYR A 138 -5.81 21.68 -3.86
CA TYR A 138 -5.67 20.23 -3.79
C TYR A 138 -6.29 19.52 -4.97
N GLN A 139 -5.78 18.32 -5.28
CA GLN A 139 -6.28 17.43 -6.32
C GLN A 139 -6.37 16.01 -5.77
N SER A 140 -7.54 15.38 -5.92
CA SER A 140 -7.78 13.99 -5.54
C SER A 140 -8.20 13.18 -6.75
N LEU A 141 -7.51 12.07 -7.02
CA LEU A 141 -7.80 11.16 -8.12
C LEU A 141 -8.12 9.77 -7.57
N LYS A 142 -9.07 9.09 -8.21
CA LYS A 142 -9.40 7.69 -7.98
C LYS A 142 -9.49 7.01 -9.34
N TYR A 143 -8.78 5.90 -9.52
CA TYR A 143 -8.77 5.11 -10.76
C TYR A 143 -8.54 3.62 -10.50
#